data_AF-A0A431LEW9-F1
#
_entry.id   AF-A0A431LEW9-F1
#
_cell.length_a   1.000
_cell.length_b   1.000
_cell.length_c   1.000
_cell.angle_alpha   90.00
_cell.angle_beta   90.00
_cell.angle_gamma   90.00
#
_symmetry.space_group_name_H-M   'P 1'
#
loop_
_entity.id
_entity.type
_entity.pdbx_description
1 polymer ?
#
loop_
_entity_poly.entity_id
_entity_poly.type
_entity_poly.pdbx_seq_one_letter_code
_entity_poly.pdbx_strand_id
1 'polypeptide(L)'
;MPYGDRILQQGLDGDDVVELQVRLAGFRGTLPDGDFGSGTELQVKVFQADVMKMATPTGIVDRATFQAIDQLAQRFPIDFSQLRCRCGTCSGFGQGKFKGLYFGSVKTEQNYRYEYPGIHRMILWASRALFAYRPDLQFVFSSGYRCSVDNQLHQRTTTNHHGKAVDIDIVLPPGMSKRDDMARCDEVRGLLVAKSNAQIGWLGANRKSLEPADIAPTWVHYDVRSYEPRYLKDDFFCQDLAGLDRKLPITV
;
A
#
# COMPACT_ATOMS: atom_id res chain seq x y z
N MET A 1 -19.51 1.85 12.14
CA MET A 1 -19.71 3.30 12.36
C MET A 1 -18.76 4.05 11.42
N PRO A 2 -18.98 5.34 11.13
CA PRO A 2 -18.04 6.10 10.32
C PRO A 2 -16.68 6.27 11.00
N TYR A 3 -15.60 6.32 10.20
CA TYR A 3 -14.25 6.53 10.70
C TYR A 3 -14.12 7.92 11.33
N GLY A 4 -13.64 7.98 12.58
CA GLY A 4 -13.52 9.23 13.35
C GLY A 4 -14.72 9.58 14.23
N ASP A 5 -15.76 8.73 14.27
CA ASP A 5 -16.98 8.96 15.08
C ASP A 5 -16.98 8.30 16.46
N ARG A 6 -15.99 7.45 16.74
CA ARG A 6 -15.77 6.88 18.08
C ARG A 6 -14.29 6.67 18.33
N ILE A 7 -13.93 6.59 19.61
CA ILE A 7 -12.62 6.10 20.01
C ILE A 7 -12.50 4.63 19.60
N LEU A 8 -11.39 4.25 18.95
CA LEU A 8 -11.10 2.86 18.62
C LEU A 8 -10.04 2.28 19.56
N GLN A 9 -10.28 1.09 20.06
CA GLN A 9 -9.37 0.36 20.93
C GLN A 9 -9.64 -1.15 20.82
N GLN A 10 -8.78 -1.95 21.43
CA GLN A 10 -8.87 -3.40 21.38
C GLN A 10 -10.25 -3.91 21.83
N GLY A 11 -10.79 -4.87 21.06
CA GLY A 11 -12.10 -5.48 21.28
C GLY A 11 -13.24 -4.86 20.47
N LEU A 12 -13.01 -3.76 19.76
CA LEU A 12 -13.97 -3.20 18.82
C LEU A 12 -13.84 -3.82 17.43
N ASP A 13 -14.95 -3.81 16.69
CA ASP A 13 -15.01 -4.25 15.31
C ASP A 13 -15.84 -3.30 14.43
N GLY A 14 -15.62 -3.36 13.11
CA GLY A 14 -16.44 -2.68 12.10
C GLY A 14 -15.66 -1.98 10.98
N ASP A 15 -16.39 -1.33 10.07
CA ASP A 15 -15.81 -0.68 8.89
C ASP A 15 -14.85 0.48 9.22
N ASP A 16 -15.03 1.15 10.36
CA ASP A 16 -14.09 2.15 10.88
C ASP A 16 -12.77 1.54 11.32
N VAL A 17 -12.79 0.29 11.82
CA VAL A 17 -11.58 -0.48 12.12
C VAL A 17 -10.91 -0.95 10.82
N VAL A 18 -11.68 -1.40 9.83
CA VAL A 18 -11.15 -1.72 8.48
C VAL A 18 -10.40 -0.52 7.90
N GLU A 19 -11.02 0.66 7.95
CA GLU A 19 -10.41 1.89 7.45
C GLU A 19 -9.14 2.27 8.23
N LEU A 20 -9.15 2.15 9.57
CA LEU A 20 -7.96 2.33 10.40
C LEU A 20 -6.81 1.41 9.97
N GLN A 21 -7.09 0.11 9.81
CA GLN A 21 -6.10 -0.90 9.42
C GLN A 21 -5.50 -0.61 8.02
N VAL A 22 -6.31 -0.10 7.09
CA VAL A 22 -5.83 0.35 5.78
C VAL A 22 -4.88 1.54 5.93
N ARG A 23 -5.26 2.56 6.71
CA ARG A 23 -4.45 3.78 6.89
C ARG A 23 -3.13 3.51 7.63
N LEU A 24 -3.10 2.52 8.51
CA LEU A 24 -1.92 2.12 9.27
C LEU A 24 -1.10 1.00 8.62
N ALA A 25 -1.36 0.65 7.36
CA ALA A 25 -0.74 -0.49 6.67
C ALA A 25 0.81 -0.47 6.60
N GLY A 26 1.46 0.65 6.89
CA GLY A 26 2.92 0.77 6.96
C GLY A 26 3.52 0.75 8.38
N PHE A 27 2.70 0.70 9.42
CA PHE A 27 3.10 0.68 10.83
C PHE A 27 2.80 -0.69 11.40
N ARG A 28 3.67 -1.66 11.09
CA ARG A 28 3.41 -3.10 11.05
C ARG A 28 2.40 -3.42 9.93
N GLY A 29 1.77 -4.57 10.01
CA GLY A 29 0.83 -5.00 8.99
C GLY A 29 -0.05 -6.12 9.51
N THR A 30 -1.35 -5.85 9.50
CA THR A 30 -2.45 -6.79 9.67
C THR A 30 -3.28 -6.78 8.40
N LEU A 31 -4.25 -7.70 8.33
CA LEU A 31 -5.29 -7.67 7.32
C LEU A 31 -6.33 -6.60 7.69
N PRO A 32 -7.00 -5.99 6.72
CA PRO A 32 -8.11 -5.07 6.97
C PRO A 32 -9.39 -5.90 7.19
N ASP A 33 -9.40 -6.69 8.27
CA ASP A 33 -10.49 -7.61 8.64
C ASP A 33 -11.61 -6.95 9.45
N GLY A 34 -11.36 -5.75 9.97
CA GLY A 34 -12.32 -5.01 10.78
C GLY A 34 -12.28 -5.39 12.25
N ASP A 35 -11.38 -6.28 12.68
CA ASP A 35 -11.24 -6.68 14.07
C ASP A 35 -10.09 -5.90 14.74
N PHE A 36 -10.40 -5.13 15.78
CA PHE A 36 -9.39 -4.45 16.58
C PHE A 36 -8.82 -5.43 17.60
N GLY A 37 -8.03 -6.40 17.12
CA GLY A 37 -7.26 -7.33 17.94
C GLY A 37 -5.91 -6.76 18.39
N SER A 38 -5.07 -7.62 18.97
CA SER A 38 -3.71 -7.26 19.42
C SER A 38 -2.80 -6.80 18.26
N GLY A 39 -3.00 -7.33 17.06
CA GLY A 39 -2.28 -6.88 15.87
C GLY A 39 -2.58 -5.43 15.52
N THR A 40 -3.86 -5.03 15.55
CA THR A 40 -4.30 -3.66 15.29
C THR A 40 -3.83 -2.71 16.41
N GLU A 41 -3.90 -3.14 17.67
CA GLU A 41 -3.37 -2.39 18.81
C GLU A 41 -1.86 -2.11 18.65
N LEU A 42 -1.10 -3.11 18.21
CA LEU A 42 0.32 -2.95 17.95
C LEU A 42 0.59 -1.96 16.80
N GLN A 43 -0.23 -1.95 15.75
CA GLN A 43 -0.10 -0.95 14.68
C GLN A 43 -0.27 0.47 15.21
N VAL A 44 -1.30 0.67 16.04
CA VAL A 44 -1.60 1.98 16.65
C VAL A 44 -0.44 2.41 17.56
N LYS A 45 0.07 1.52 18.41
CA LYS A 45 1.21 1.82 19.28
C LYS A 45 2.46 2.19 18.49
N VAL A 46 2.74 1.49 17.39
CA VAL A 46 3.89 1.80 16.52
C VAL A 46 3.70 3.13 15.82
N PHE A 47 2.51 3.43 15.29
CA PHE A 47 2.20 4.73 14.70
C PHE A 47 2.37 5.87 15.71
N GLN A 48 1.83 5.71 16.91
CA GLN A 48 1.93 6.68 18.00
C GLN A 48 3.40 6.92 18.43
N ALA A 49 4.20 5.87 18.52
CA ALA A 49 5.63 6.00 18.81
C ALA A 49 6.39 6.67 17.65
N ASP A 50 6.24 6.13 16.44
CA ASP A 50 7.12 6.47 15.31
C ASP A 50 6.72 7.78 14.63
N VAL A 51 5.43 8.14 14.62
CA VAL A 51 4.92 9.37 13.98
C VAL A 51 4.56 10.43 15.01
N MET A 52 3.75 10.08 16.02
CA MET A 52 3.33 11.06 17.05
C MET A 52 4.40 11.31 18.12
N LYS A 53 5.50 10.54 18.12
CA LYS A 53 6.62 10.66 19.06
C LYS A 53 6.20 10.52 20.52
N MET A 54 5.18 9.71 20.78
CA MET A 54 4.72 9.43 22.13
C MET A 54 5.73 8.54 22.87
N ALA A 55 6.19 8.99 24.03
CA ALA A 55 7.07 8.20 24.90
C ALA A 55 6.36 6.94 25.46
N THR A 56 5.05 7.01 25.65
CA THR A 56 4.21 5.90 26.11
C THR A 56 2.98 5.78 25.21
N PRO A 57 3.07 5.00 24.11
CA PRO A 57 1.93 4.77 23.22
C PRO A 57 0.77 4.09 23.93
N THR A 58 -0.45 4.60 23.75
CA THR A 58 -1.66 4.10 24.42
C THR A 58 -2.25 2.89 23.72
N GLY A 59 -2.09 2.77 22.39
CA GLY A 59 -2.83 1.80 21.58
C GLY A 59 -4.30 2.15 21.36
N ILE A 60 -4.73 3.32 21.84
CA ILE A 60 -6.09 3.84 21.69
C ILE A 60 -6.08 4.91 20.59
N VAL A 61 -7.02 4.83 19.66
CA VAL A 61 -7.23 5.80 18.59
C VAL A 61 -8.29 6.80 19.02
N ASP A 62 -7.83 7.90 19.58
CA ASP A 62 -8.60 9.08 19.95
C ASP A 62 -8.54 10.17 18.86
N ARG A 63 -9.16 11.33 19.12
CA ARG A 63 -9.14 12.50 18.23
C ARG A 63 -7.74 12.83 17.73
N ALA A 64 -6.76 12.87 18.63
CA ALA A 64 -5.39 13.25 18.32
C ALA A 64 -4.73 12.22 17.40
N THR A 65 -5.00 10.93 17.63
CA THR A 65 -4.50 9.86 16.77
C THR A 65 -5.11 9.93 15.37
N PHE A 66 -6.43 10.15 15.25
CA PHE A 66 -7.08 10.36 13.95
C PHE A 66 -6.50 11.57 13.19
N GLN A 67 -6.35 12.70 13.88
CA GLN A 67 -5.77 13.91 13.30
C GLN A 67 -4.32 13.69 12.86
N ALA A 68 -3.51 12.94 13.62
CA ALA A 68 -2.15 12.62 13.24
C ALA A 68 -2.09 11.75 11.96
N ILE A 69 -3.02 10.81 11.77
CA ILE A 69 -3.12 10.01 10.54
C ILE A 69 -3.43 10.92 9.33
N ASP A 70 -4.38 11.85 9.49
CA ASP A 70 -4.71 12.82 8.45
C ASP A 70 -3.57 13.80 8.15
N GLN A 71 -2.79 14.18 9.15
CA GLN A 71 -1.59 15.01 8.99
C GLN A 71 -0.47 14.26 8.27
N LEU A 72 -0.27 12.97 8.55
CA LEU A 72 0.67 12.12 7.82
C LEU A 72 0.31 12.11 6.32
N ALA A 73 -0.96 11.91 5.99
CA ALA A 73 -1.44 11.92 4.61
C ALA A 73 -1.21 13.27 3.90
N GLN A 74 -1.41 14.38 4.62
CA GLN A 74 -1.18 15.73 4.10
C GLN A 74 0.30 16.03 3.87
N ARG A 75 1.18 15.54 4.76
CA ARG A 75 2.62 15.75 4.64
C ARG A 75 3.24 14.92 3.51
N PHE A 76 2.67 13.76 3.22
CA PHE A 76 3.15 12.85 2.17
C PHE A 76 2.02 12.54 1.17
N PRO A 77 1.61 13.52 0.35
CA PRO A 77 0.61 13.29 -0.69
C PRO A 77 1.17 12.34 -1.76
N ILE A 78 0.30 11.47 -2.28
CA ILE A 78 0.62 10.59 -3.40
C ILE A 78 0.26 11.29 -4.71
N ASP A 79 1.24 11.44 -5.60
CA ASP A 79 1.01 11.94 -6.96
C ASP A 79 0.44 10.82 -7.84
N PHE A 80 -0.87 10.79 -7.97
CA PHE A 80 -1.57 9.80 -8.80
C PHE A 80 -1.25 9.91 -10.30
N SER A 81 -0.65 11.02 -10.78
CA SER A 81 -0.23 11.11 -12.18
C SER A 81 0.87 10.08 -12.51
N GLN A 82 1.74 9.78 -11.54
CA GLN A 82 2.81 8.79 -11.66
C GLN A 82 2.28 7.35 -11.71
N LEU A 83 1.12 7.12 -11.08
CA LEU A 83 0.48 5.81 -10.97
C LEU A 83 -0.42 5.46 -12.16
N ARG A 84 -0.69 6.40 -13.07
CA ARG A 84 -1.56 6.16 -14.22
C ARG A 84 -0.90 5.25 -15.25
N CYS A 85 -1.69 4.34 -15.81
CA CYS A 85 -1.32 3.56 -16.97
C CYS A 85 -1.07 4.48 -18.18
N ARG A 86 -0.01 4.15 -18.94
CA ARG A 86 0.49 4.95 -20.06
C ARG A 86 0.24 4.30 -21.43
N CYS A 87 -0.70 3.36 -21.51
CA CYS A 87 -1.02 2.65 -22.75
C CYS A 87 -1.64 3.51 -23.86
N GLY A 88 -2.00 4.76 -23.56
CA GLY A 88 -2.61 5.71 -24.51
C GLY A 88 -4.08 5.45 -24.84
N THR A 89 -4.71 4.42 -24.27
CA THR A 89 -6.10 4.03 -24.61
C THR A 89 -7.06 3.96 -23.43
N CYS A 90 -6.57 3.70 -22.22
CA CYS A 90 -7.41 3.69 -21.01
C CYS A 90 -7.41 5.07 -20.31
N SER A 91 -8.29 5.23 -19.33
CA SER A 91 -8.39 6.46 -18.51
C SER A 91 -7.26 6.60 -17.46
N GLY A 92 -6.28 5.69 -17.46
CA GLY A 92 -5.17 5.63 -16.52
C GLY A 92 -5.35 4.59 -15.40
N PHE A 93 -6.57 4.14 -15.13
CA PHE A 93 -6.89 3.12 -14.12
C PHE A 93 -7.89 2.11 -14.65
N GLY A 94 -8.06 0.99 -13.94
CA GLY A 94 -8.88 -0.13 -14.38
C GLY A 94 -10.36 0.17 -14.47
N GLN A 95 -11.00 -0.50 -15.43
CA GLN A 95 -12.43 -0.34 -15.72
C GLN A 95 -13.23 -1.61 -15.34
N GLY A 96 -12.70 -2.43 -14.43
CA GLY A 96 -13.36 -3.66 -13.99
C GLY A 96 -13.38 -4.78 -15.05
N LYS A 97 -12.46 -4.75 -16.02
CA LYS A 97 -12.42 -5.74 -17.11
C LYS A 97 -11.94 -7.10 -16.63
N PHE A 98 -12.37 -8.14 -17.34
CA PHE A 98 -11.94 -9.54 -17.13
C PHE A 98 -12.23 -10.10 -15.72
N LYS A 99 -13.20 -9.54 -15.00
CA LYS A 99 -13.67 -10.09 -13.72
C LYS A 99 -14.13 -11.54 -13.91
N GLY A 100 -13.71 -12.42 -13.01
CA GLY A 100 -13.95 -13.86 -13.09
C GLY A 100 -13.05 -14.64 -14.07
N LEU A 101 -12.16 -13.98 -14.83
CA LEU A 101 -11.29 -14.65 -15.82
C LEU A 101 -9.87 -14.84 -15.29
N TYR A 102 -9.27 -15.98 -15.63
CA TYR A 102 -7.94 -16.37 -15.17
C TYR A 102 -7.04 -16.77 -16.35
N PHE A 103 -5.73 -16.66 -16.17
CA PHE A 103 -4.77 -17.34 -17.01
C PHE A 103 -4.64 -18.81 -16.59
N GLY A 104 -4.69 -19.72 -17.56
CA GLY A 104 -4.62 -21.16 -17.31
C GLY A 104 -5.81 -21.71 -16.50
N SER A 105 -5.67 -22.93 -16.01
CA SER A 105 -6.71 -23.65 -15.24
C SER A 105 -6.66 -23.39 -13.73
N VAL A 106 -5.53 -22.90 -13.21
CA VAL A 106 -5.30 -22.68 -11.78
C VAL A 106 -5.84 -21.29 -11.38
N LYS A 107 -6.92 -21.29 -10.57
CA LYS A 107 -7.62 -20.08 -10.11
C LYS A 107 -6.96 -19.49 -8.86
N THR A 108 -5.84 -18.81 -9.06
CA THR A 108 -5.15 -18.03 -8.02
C THR A 108 -5.17 -16.55 -8.35
N GLU A 109 -4.96 -15.70 -7.33
CA GLU A 109 -4.91 -14.26 -7.52
C GLU A 109 -3.77 -13.82 -8.46
N GLN A 110 -2.64 -14.54 -8.45
CA GLN A 110 -1.57 -14.34 -9.43
C GLN A 110 -2.03 -14.50 -10.87
N ASN A 111 -2.94 -15.44 -11.13
CA ASN A 111 -3.46 -15.73 -12.47
C ASN A 111 -4.74 -14.95 -12.76
N TYR A 112 -5.28 -14.21 -11.79
CA TYR A 112 -6.52 -13.50 -11.95
C TYR A 112 -6.32 -12.29 -12.86
N ARG A 113 -7.08 -12.23 -13.96
CA ARG A 113 -6.92 -11.23 -15.02
C ARG A 113 -7.63 -9.91 -14.71
N TYR A 114 -8.36 -9.87 -13.61
CA TYR A 114 -9.22 -8.75 -13.28
C TYR A 114 -8.43 -7.44 -13.22
N GLU A 115 -8.95 -6.45 -13.93
CA GLU A 115 -8.47 -5.07 -13.90
C GLU A 115 -9.17 -4.33 -12.78
N TYR A 116 -8.57 -4.33 -11.58
CA TYR A 116 -9.13 -3.67 -10.41
C TYR A 116 -9.32 -2.17 -10.66
N PRO A 117 -10.34 -1.53 -10.02
CA PRO A 117 -10.76 -0.17 -10.33
C PRO A 117 -9.84 0.90 -9.69
N GLY A 118 -8.52 0.74 -9.78
CA GLY A 118 -7.53 1.65 -9.21
C GLY A 118 -6.30 0.93 -8.70
N ILE A 119 -5.59 1.57 -7.75
CA ILE A 119 -4.50 0.97 -6.99
C ILE A 119 -4.97 0.64 -5.57
N HIS A 120 -4.52 -0.49 -5.05
CA HIS A 120 -4.86 -0.95 -3.70
C HIS A 120 -4.38 0.04 -2.63
N ARG A 121 -5.28 0.48 -1.76
CA ARG A 121 -5.06 1.55 -0.77
C ARG A 121 -3.99 1.20 0.26
N MET A 122 -3.88 -0.07 0.67
CA MET A 122 -2.88 -0.48 1.66
C MET A 122 -1.44 -0.25 1.20
N ILE A 123 -1.11 -0.49 -0.07
CA ILE A 123 0.26 -0.27 -0.57
C ILE A 123 0.56 1.22 -0.71
N LEU A 124 -0.45 2.06 -0.97
CA LEU A 124 -0.28 3.52 -1.00
C LEU A 124 -0.08 4.10 0.41
N TRP A 125 -0.85 3.64 1.40
CA TRP A 125 -0.64 4.03 2.80
C TRP A 125 0.67 3.49 3.38
N ALA A 126 1.06 2.26 3.02
CA ALA A 126 2.37 1.74 3.38
C ALA A 126 3.51 2.54 2.71
N SER A 127 3.32 3.02 1.47
CA SER A 127 4.28 3.92 0.81
C SER A 127 4.43 5.25 1.55
N ARG A 128 3.34 5.84 2.04
CA ARG A 128 3.41 7.06 2.88
C ARG A 128 4.24 6.84 4.14
N ALA A 129 4.07 5.69 4.80
CA ALA A 129 4.86 5.36 5.98
C ALA A 129 6.36 5.24 5.61
N LEU A 130 6.71 4.60 4.49
CA LEU A 130 8.08 4.56 3.98
C LEU A 130 8.66 5.98 3.81
N PHE A 131 7.93 6.88 3.17
CA PHE A 131 8.37 8.26 2.95
C PHE A 131 8.58 9.00 4.28
N ALA A 132 7.74 8.72 5.28
CA ALA A 132 7.89 9.27 6.63
C ALA A 132 9.08 8.69 7.41
N TYR A 133 9.45 7.42 7.18
CA TYR A 133 10.63 6.81 7.80
C TYR A 133 11.95 7.26 7.16
N ARG A 134 11.93 7.61 5.88
CA ARG A 134 13.11 8.07 5.11
C ARG A 134 12.85 9.44 4.48
N PRO A 135 12.62 10.50 5.28
CA PRO A 135 12.40 11.84 4.75
C PRO A 135 13.68 12.42 4.12
N ASP A 136 14.83 11.78 4.33
CA ASP A 136 16.12 12.08 3.70
C ASP A 136 16.20 11.59 2.24
N LEU A 137 15.30 10.69 1.82
CA LEU A 137 15.24 10.17 0.46
C LEU A 137 14.06 10.77 -0.30
N GLN A 138 14.27 11.01 -1.59
CA GLN A 138 13.21 11.35 -2.52
C GLN A 138 12.76 10.09 -3.24
N PHE A 139 11.48 9.75 -3.08
CA PHE A 139 10.84 8.61 -3.74
C PHE A 139 9.94 9.08 -4.88
N VAL A 140 9.87 8.29 -5.93
CA VAL A 140 8.89 8.46 -7.03
C VAL A 140 8.29 7.11 -7.40
N PHE A 141 7.05 7.11 -7.86
CA PHE A 141 6.47 5.91 -8.45
C PHE A 141 6.90 5.83 -9.91
N SER A 142 7.74 4.84 -10.25
CA SER A 142 8.14 4.59 -11.63
C SER A 142 7.08 3.79 -12.39
N SER A 143 6.22 3.08 -11.67
CA SER A 143 5.02 2.47 -12.22
C SER A 143 3.93 2.25 -11.17
N GLY A 144 2.68 2.34 -11.61
CA GLY A 144 1.51 1.97 -10.83
C GLY A 144 0.62 1.04 -11.64
N TYR A 145 -0.49 1.57 -12.13
CA TYR A 145 -1.48 0.79 -12.84
C TYR A 145 -0.99 0.47 -14.26
N ARG A 146 -1.18 -0.77 -14.70
CA ARG A 146 -0.94 -1.23 -16.08
C ARG A 146 -2.14 -2.09 -16.47
N CYS A 147 -2.92 -1.65 -17.46
CA CYS A 147 -4.03 -2.44 -17.98
C CYS A 147 -3.54 -3.56 -18.92
N SER A 148 -4.46 -4.41 -19.38
CA SER A 148 -4.14 -5.49 -20.32
C SER A 148 -3.52 -4.99 -21.63
N VAL A 149 -3.93 -3.81 -22.12
CA VAL A 149 -3.34 -3.18 -23.32
C VAL A 149 -1.88 -2.81 -23.10
N ASP A 150 -1.56 -2.19 -21.96
CA ASP A 150 -0.17 -1.87 -21.58
C ASP A 150 0.69 -3.13 -21.49
N ASN A 151 0.15 -4.17 -20.84
CA ASN A 151 0.81 -5.47 -20.76
C ASN A 151 1.05 -6.07 -22.15
N GLN A 152 0.08 -6.00 -23.06
CA GLN A 152 0.26 -6.49 -24.43
C GLN A 152 1.34 -5.70 -25.19
N LEU A 153 1.33 -4.37 -25.11
CA LEU A 153 2.33 -3.50 -25.76
C LEU A 153 3.76 -3.80 -25.30
N HIS A 154 3.92 -4.16 -24.03
CA HIS A 154 5.20 -4.46 -23.40
C HIS A 154 5.47 -5.97 -23.23
N GLN A 155 4.67 -6.83 -23.85
CA GLN A 155 4.83 -8.29 -23.82
C GLN A 155 4.89 -8.88 -22.40
N ARG A 156 4.16 -8.28 -21.45
CA ARG A 156 4.10 -8.73 -20.05
C ARG A 156 2.98 -9.76 -19.87
N THR A 157 3.24 -10.73 -19.02
CA THR A 157 2.30 -11.84 -18.73
C THR A 157 1.74 -11.81 -17.30
N THR A 158 2.19 -10.85 -16.47
CA THR A 158 1.77 -10.75 -15.06
C THR A 158 0.61 -9.77 -14.88
N THR A 159 -0.19 -9.98 -13.83
CA THR A 159 -1.33 -9.10 -13.50
C THR A 159 -1.12 -8.32 -12.21
N ASN A 160 0.10 -8.30 -11.64
CA ASN A 160 0.40 -7.57 -10.40
C ASN A 160 0.01 -6.09 -10.54
N HIS A 161 0.35 -5.47 -11.66
CA HIS A 161 0.02 -4.07 -11.93
C HIS A 161 -1.40 -3.81 -12.43
N HIS A 162 -2.28 -4.82 -12.46
CA HIS A 162 -3.72 -4.60 -12.63
C HIS A 162 -4.37 -4.00 -11.36
N GLY A 163 -3.64 -3.16 -10.61
CA GLY A 163 -4.08 -2.49 -9.40
C GLY A 163 -3.44 -2.97 -8.10
N LYS A 164 -2.72 -4.09 -8.10
CA LYS A 164 -2.22 -4.75 -6.89
C LYS A 164 -0.78 -4.40 -6.53
N ALA A 165 -0.08 -3.64 -7.37
CA ALA A 165 1.34 -3.36 -7.21
C ALA A 165 1.70 -1.91 -7.59
N VAL A 166 2.78 -1.44 -7.00
CA VAL A 166 3.49 -0.21 -7.36
C VAL A 166 4.99 -0.50 -7.44
N ASP A 167 5.68 0.17 -8.36
CA ASP A 167 7.14 0.20 -8.41
C ASP A 167 7.60 1.58 -7.90
N ILE A 168 8.46 1.58 -6.88
CA ILE A 168 8.97 2.79 -6.23
C ILE A 168 10.46 2.91 -6.52
N ASP A 169 10.86 4.00 -7.16
CA ASP A 169 12.26 4.36 -7.39
C ASP A 169 12.73 5.36 -6.33
N ILE A 170 14.02 5.30 -6.04
CA ILE A 170 14.72 6.28 -5.19
C ILE A 170 15.49 7.21 -6.11
N VAL A 171 15.20 8.51 -6.06
CA VAL A 171 15.90 9.48 -6.91
C VAL A 171 17.36 9.54 -6.48
N LEU A 172 18.26 9.24 -7.41
CA LEU A 172 19.69 9.26 -7.19
C LEU A 172 20.25 10.68 -7.33
N PRO A 173 20.96 11.20 -6.32
CA PRO A 173 21.77 12.40 -6.47
C PRO A 173 22.83 12.25 -7.57
N PRO A 174 23.26 13.35 -8.21
CA PRO A 174 24.37 13.33 -9.17
C PRO A 174 25.62 12.66 -8.59
N GLY A 175 26.28 11.82 -9.41
CA GLY A 175 27.50 11.11 -9.03
C GLY A 175 27.29 9.77 -8.33
N MET A 176 26.05 9.38 -8.02
CA MET A 176 25.76 8.02 -7.52
C MET A 176 25.73 6.99 -8.63
N SER A 177 26.27 5.80 -8.33
CA SER A 177 26.33 4.67 -9.24
C SER A 177 25.10 3.78 -9.13
N LYS A 178 24.93 2.88 -10.11
CA LYS A 178 23.93 1.81 -10.05
C LYS A 178 24.09 0.92 -8.81
N ARG A 179 25.32 0.72 -8.32
CA ARG A 179 25.56 -0.07 -7.11
C ARG A 179 25.01 0.63 -5.87
N ASP A 180 25.11 1.95 -5.79
CA ASP A 180 24.57 2.74 -4.68
C ASP A 180 23.05 2.68 -4.65
N ASP A 181 22.42 2.69 -5.83
CA ASP A 181 20.97 2.52 -5.99
C ASP A 181 20.50 1.15 -5.50
N MET A 182 21.20 0.08 -5.90
CA MET A 182 20.92 -1.28 -5.45
C MET A 182 21.01 -1.40 -3.93
N ALA A 183 22.08 -0.85 -3.33
CA ALA A 183 22.26 -0.86 -1.88
C ALA A 183 21.12 -0.13 -1.16
N ARG A 184 20.69 1.04 -1.67
CA ARG A 184 19.56 1.79 -1.12
C ARG A 184 18.24 1.03 -1.26
N CYS A 185 18.00 0.37 -2.39
CA CYS A 185 16.81 -0.46 -2.57
C CYS A 185 16.78 -1.62 -1.57
N ASP A 186 17.92 -2.24 -1.28
CA ASP A 186 18.02 -3.31 -0.28
C ASP A 186 17.80 -2.80 1.15
N GLU A 187 18.34 -1.64 1.50
CA GLU A 187 18.04 -0.96 2.77
C GLU A 187 16.54 -0.68 2.90
N VAL A 188 15.90 -0.15 1.85
CA VAL A 188 14.46 0.14 1.84
C VAL A 188 13.63 -1.13 1.95
N ARG A 189 14.00 -2.22 1.27
CA ARG A 189 13.35 -3.53 1.46
C ARG A 189 13.45 -3.99 2.91
N GLY A 190 14.65 -3.94 3.49
CA GLY A 190 14.89 -4.31 4.88
C GLY A 190 14.04 -3.48 5.86
N LEU A 191 13.96 -2.17 5.62
CA LEU A 191 13.11 -1.27 6.38
C LEU A 191 11.62 -1.63 6.25
N LEU A 192 11.13 -1.90 5.04
CA LEU A 192 9.74 -2.31 4.81
C LEU A 192 9.42 -3.65 5.48
N VAL A 193 10.33 -4.62 5.46
CA VAL A 193 10.17 -5.88 6.22
C VAL A 193 10.04 -5.58 7.71
N ALA A 194 10.96 -4.79 8.28
CA ALA A 194 10.98 -4.48 9.70
C ALA A 194 9.77 -3.65 10.16
N LYS A 195 9.41 -2.61 9.39
CA LYS A 195 8.42 -1.60 9.78
C LYS A 195 7.02 -1.91 9.29
N SER A 196 6.82 -2.41 8.07
CA SER A 196 5.48 -2.65 7.48
C SER A 196 5.01 -4.10 7.56
N ASN A 197 5.82 -4.99 8.15
CA ASN A 197 5.60 -6.44 8.18
C ASN A 197 5.49 -7.06 6.77
N ALA A 198 6.15 -6.45 5.78
CA ALA A 198 6.26 -7.00 4.44
C ALA A 198 7.15 -8.27 4.44
N GLN A 199 7.06 -9.03 3.36
CA GLN A 199 7.93 -10.16 3.07
C GLN A 199 8.68 -9.94 1.77
N ILE A 200 9.87 -10.54 1.64
CA ILE A 200 10.56 -10.65 0.37
C ILE A 200 10.04 -11.89 -0.35
N GLY A 201 9.64 -11.75 -1.61
CA GLY A 201 8.93 -12.78 -2.36
C GLY A 201 7.49 -12.99 -1.87
N TRP A 202 6.92 -14.15 -2.23
CA TRP A 202 5.48 -14.41 -2.08
C TRP A 202 5.17 -15.72 -1.32
N LEU A 203 6.06 -16.13 -0.41
CA LEU A 203 5.92 -17.42 0.30
C LEU A 203 4.72 -17.43 1.26
N GLY A 204 4.46 -16.32 1.95
CA GLY A 204 3.33 -16.17 2.85
C GLY A 204 2.08 -15.68 2.13
N ALA A 205 0.92 -16.25 2.46
CA ALA A 205 -0.37 -15.69 2.12
C ALA A 205 -0.66 -14.43 2.94
N ASN A 206 -1.53 -13.55 2.45
CA ASN A 206 -2.07 -12.40 3.19
C ASN A 206 -0.99 -11.46 3.76
N ARG A 207 0.12 -11.29 3.03
CA ARG A 207 1.19 -10.36 3.39
C ARG A 207 1.59 -9.52 2.20
N LYS A 208 1.89 -8.24 2.47
CA LYS A 208 2.41 -7.33 1.45
C LYS A 208 3.79 -7.86 1.05
N SER A 209 4.07 -7.91 -0.24
CA SER A 209 5.22 -8.58 -0.80
C SER A 209 6.12 -7.62 -1.55
N LEU A 210 7.42 -7.87 -1.47
CA LEU A 210 8.46 -7.14 -2.17
C LEU A 210 9.14 -8.08 -3.16
N GLU A 211 9.37 -7.63 -4.39
CA GLU A 211 10.25 -8.39 -5.28
C GLU A 211 11.67 -8.44 -4.69
N PRO A 212 12.36 -9.59 -4.75
CA PRO A 212 13.74 -9.68 -4.31
C PRO A 212 14.69 -8.91 -5.25
N ALA A 213 15.91 -8.64 -4.78
CA ALA A 213 16.86 -7.76 -5.46
C ALA A 213 17.37 -8.31 -6.81
N ASP A 214 17.31 -9.62 -7.02
CA ASP A 214 17.67 -10.25 -8.30
C ASP A 214 16.60 -10.02 -9.39
N ILE A 215 15.36 -9.74 -9.00
CA ILE A 215 14.26 -9.38 -9.91
C ILE A 215 14.18 -7.86 -10.08
N ALA A 216 14.22 -7.13 -8.97
CA ALA A 216 14.08 -5.67 -8.94
C ALA A 216 15.32 -5.02 -8.29
N PRO A 217 16.48 -4.92 -8.97
CA PRO A 217 17.70 -4.46 -8.32
C PRO A 217 17.70 -2.98 -7.97
N THR A 218 17.04 -2.13 -8.77
CA THR A 218 17.15 -0.66 -8.71
C THR A 218 15.81 0.04 -8.49
N TRP A 219 14.79 -0.72 -8.08
CA TRP A 219 13.49 -0.20 -7.66
C TRP A 219 12.94 -1.13 -6.59
N VAL A 220 11.89 -0.69 -5.90
CA VAL A 220 11.17 -1.51 -4.91
C VAL A 220 9.77 -1.78 -5.46
N HIS A 221 9.55 -3.00 -5.97
CA HIS A 221 8.21 -3.49 -6.26
C HIS A 221 7.50 -3.80 -4.95
N TYR A 222 6.29 -3.28 -4.75
CA TYR A 222 5.50 -3.52 -3.56
C TYR A 222 4.06 -3.88 -3.93
N ASP A 223 3.62 -5.08 -3.51
CA ASP A 223 2.36 -5.64 -3.96
C ASP A 223 1.55 -6.38 -2.88
N VAL A 224 0.29 -6.66 -3.19
CA VAL A 224 -0.66 -7.43 -2.37
C VAL A 224 -1.20 -8.67 -3.09
N ARG A 225 -0.46 -9.22 -4.06
CA ARG A 225 -0.97 -10.32 -4.91
C ARG A 225 -1.23 -11.64 -4.16
N SER A 226 -0.66 -11.78 -2.97
CA SER A 226 -0.82 -12.96 -2.12
C SER A 226 -2.03 -12.85 -1.16
N TYR A 227 -2.84 -11.80 -1.30
CA TYR A 227 -4.02 -11.58 -0.47
C TYR A 227 -5.20 -12.44 -0.95
N GLU A 228 -6.01 -12.90 0.00
CA GLU A 228 -7.29 -13.54 -0.29
C GLU A 228 -8.27 -12.55 -0.94
N PRO A 229 -9.22 -13.04 -1.79
CA PRO A 229 -10.17 -12.18 -2.50
C PRO A 229 -10.96 -11.21 -1.63
N ARG A 230 -11.26 -11.57 -0.38
CA ARG A 230 -11.99 -10.71 0.57
C ARG A 230 -11.23 -9.43 0.92
N TYR A 231 -9.90 -9.45 0.84
CA TYR A 231 -9.04 -8.28 1.07
C TYR A 231 -8.65 -7.57 -0.22
N LEU A 232 -9.21 -8.00 -1.35
CA LEU A 232 -9.05 -7.40 -2.67
C LEU A 232 -10.40 -6.98 -3.24
N LYS A 233 -11.40 -6.68 -2.39
CA LYS A 233 -12.66 -6.08 -2.83
C LYS A 233 -12.42 -4.72 -3.49
N ASP A 234 -13.27 -4.35 -4.44
CA ASP A 234 -13.15 -3.11 -5.22
C ASP A 234 -13.02 -1.85 -4.34
N ASP A 235 -13.66 -1.83 -3.17
CA ASP A 235 -13.60 -0.71 -2.22
C ASP A 235 -12.21 -0.44 -1.61
N PHE A 236 -11.30 -1.42 -1.69
CA PHE A 236 -9.90 -1.26 -1.30
C PHE A 236 -9.05 -0.59 -2.38
N PHE A 237 -9.60 -0.24 -3.54
CA PHE A 237 -8.89 0.42 -4.63
C PHE A 237 -9.31 1.89 -4.77
N CYS A 238 -8.40 2.72 -5.27
CA CYS A 238 -8.63 4.15 -5.48
C CYS A 238 -7.88 4.67 -6.71
N GLN A 239 -8.34 5.80 -7.25
CA GLN A 239 -7.82 6.41 -8.48
C GLN A 239 -7.28 7.83 -8.25
N ASP A 240 -7.47 8.37 -7.06
CA ASP A 240 -7.08 9.73 -6.67
C ASP A 240 -6.92 9.86 -5.14
N LEU A 241 -6.46 11.04 -4.71
CA LEU A 241 -6.28 11.38 -3.31
C LEU A 241 -7.60 11.38 -2.52
N ALA A 242 -8.71 11.79 -3.14
CA ALA A 242 -10.01 11.82 -2.47
C ALA A 242 -10.47 10.39 -2.10
N GLY A 243 -10.27 9.43 -3.00
CA GLY A 243 -10.55 8.02 -2.78
C GLY A 243 -9.54 7.30 -1.89
N LEU A 244 -8.30 7.77 -1.82
CA LEU A 244 -7.29 7.24 -0.90
C LEU A 244 -7.55 7.70 0.55
N ASP A 245 -7.80 8.99 0.73
CA ASP A 245 -7.89 9.66 2.03
C ASP A 245 -9.29 9.66 2.61
N ARG A 246 -10.34 9.53 1.78
CA ARG A 246 -11.78 9.53 2.13
C ARG A 246 -12.05 10.27 3.44
N LYS A 247 -11.72 11.57 3.47
CA LYS A 247 -11.74 12.35 4.72
C LYS A 247 -13.18 12.51 5.17
N LEU A 248 -13.45 12.04 6.39
CA LEU A 248 -14.71 12.25 7.09
C LEU A 248 -14.46 13.18 8.29
N PRO A 249 -15.44 13.98 8.72
CA PRO A 249 -15.31 14.78 9.93
C PRO A 249 -14.99 13.91 11.15
N ILE A 250 -13.93 14.23 11.88
CA ILE A 250 -13.61 13.57 13.16
C ILE A 250 -14.46 14.20 14.26
N THR A 251 -15.37 13.43 14.86
CA THR A 251 -16.38 13.95 15.79
C THR A 251 -16.10 13.64 17.26
N VAL A 252 -15.28 12.62 17.57
CA VAL A 252 -14.77 12.34 18.93
C VAL A 252 -13.46 13.04 19.20
#